data_AF-W9VTN8-F1
#
_entry.id   AF-W9VTN8-F1
#
_cell.length_a   1.000
_cell.length_b   1.000
_cell.length_c   1.000
_cell.angle_alpha   90.00
_cell.angle_beta   90.00
_cell.angle_gamma   90.00
#
_symmetry.space_group_name_H-M   'P 1'
#
loop_
_entity.id
_entity.type
_entity.pdbx_description
1 polymer ?
#
loop_
_entity_poly.entity_id
_entity_poly.type
_entity_poly.pdbx_seq_one_letter_code
_entity_poly.pdbx_strand_id
1 'polypeptide(L)'
;MEVHQYHLETLAKIIAAQGGMDLVADHPKCTILQFDAWWSLSTGLRYFSSPRFLPQPEAEPEILSTQFQHQIYEIPRGFRTFVMEGKWSSSTVEILIRLAYVYQRRKLQRDESGCIVGLPHTAQPVWRTFQEACPALDAPGAGNEKLLALSLVLYCGIGFDSAPVSSNGGLASRGALTKILTLCELPSESSDEVSLLFWVWMVTICAWHNASGNGFLPPGVDLLLKLRQRFVNVEDWDAAKEILEAFFWNDKLSELCKAKFEGTCLG
;
A
#
# COMPACT_ATOMS: atom_id res chain seq x y z
N MET A 1 0.27 -8.38 23.91
CA MET A 1 0.69 -9.33 22.84
C MET A 1 0.22 -10.74 23.17
N GLU A 2 0.48 -11.23 24.39
CA GLU A 2 0.13 -12.61 24.82
C GLU A 2 -1.36 -12.97 24.73
N VAL A 3 -2.26 -12.08 25.17
CA VAL A 3 -3.71 -12.32 25.10
C VAL A 3 -4.14 -12.57 23.65
N HIS A 4 -3.65 -11.76 22.71
CA HIS A 4 -4.04 -11.85 21.32
C HIS A 4 -3.53 -13.14 20.65
N GLN A 5 -2.28 -13.51 20.95
CA GLN A 5 -1.70 -14.76 20.51
C GLN A 5 -2.50 -15.97 21.03
N TYR A 6 -2.88 -15.95 22.30
CA TYR A 6 -3.71 -17.00 22.91
C TYR A 6 -5.08 -17.15 22.22
N HIS A 7 -5.72 -16.04 21.84
CA HIS A 7 -6.98 -16.07 21.10
C HIS A 7 -6.81 -16.71 19.71
N LEU A 8 -5.74 -16.37 18.98
CA LEU A 8 -5.46 -16.97 17.66
C LEU A 8 -5.15 -18.47 17.76
N GLU A 9 -4.36 -18.88 18.75
CA GLU A 9 -4.08 -20.30 19.01
C GLU A 9 -5.35 -21.08 19.36
N THR A 10 -6.24 -20.48 20.15
CA THR A 10 -7.53 -21.09 20.50
C THR A 10 -8.42 -21.21 19.27
N LEU A 11 -8.51 -20.15 18.45
CA LEU A 11 -9.27 -20.16 17.21
C LEU A 11 -8.72 -21.19 16.20
N ALA A 12 -7.39 -21.32 16.09
CA ALA A 12 -6.74 -22.35 15.29
C ALA A 12 -7.13 -23.76 15.71
N LYS A 13 -7.19 -24.04 17.02
CA LYS A 13 -7.67 -25.32 17.54
C LYS A 13 -9.14 -25.59 17.20
N ILE A 14 -10.00 -24.56 17.31
CA ILE A 14 -11.43 -24.69 16.96
C ILE A 14 -11.60 -25.00 15.47
N ILE A 15 -10.93 -24.26 14.59
CA ILE A 15 -11.03 -24.46 13.14
C ILE A 15 -10.47 -25.83 12.74
N ALA A 16 -9.36 -26.26 13.34
CA ALA A 16 -8.82 -27.61 13.12
C ALA A 16 -9.82 -28.69 13.57
N ALA A 17 -10.46 -28.52 14.74
CA ALA A 17 -11.47 -29.46 15.24
C ALA A 17 -12.74 -29.52 14.36
N GLN A 18 -13.05 -28.44 13.64
CA GLN A 18 -14.16 -28.39 12.67
C GLN A 18 -13.79 -28.97 11.29
N GLY A 19 -12.56 -29.46 11.10
CA GLY A 19 -12.10 -30.07 9.85
C GLY A 19 -11.37 -29.12 8.90
N GLY A 20 -10.98 -27.92 9.39
CA GLY A 20 -10.12 -26.99 8.67
C GLY A 20 -10.82 -25.75 8.12
N MET A 21 -10.01 -24.81 7.61
CA MET A 21 -10.48 -23.49 7.14
C MET A 21 -11.42 -23.57 5.93
N ASP A 22 -11.43 -24.67 5.19
CA ASP A 22 -12.30 -24.86 4.03
C ASP A 22 -13.77 -25.14 4.38
N LEU A 23 -14.03 -25.51 5.63
CA LEU A 23 -15.39 -25.73 6.15
C LEU A 23 -15.97 -24.48 6.84
N VAL A 24 -15.16 -23.42 6.99
CA VAL A 24 -15.62 -22.14 7.52
C VAL A 24 -16.38 -21.39 6.43
N ALA A 25 -17.57 -20.89 6.75
CA ALA A 25 -18.38 -20.08 5.84
C ALA A 25 -17.59 -18.88 5.29
N ASP A 26 -17.89 -18.46 4.04
CA ASP A 26 -17.06 -17.51 3.30
C ASP A 26 -16.82 -16.18 4.02
N HIS A 27 -17.86 -15.58 4.62
CA HIS A 27 -17.73 -14.28 5.29
C HIS A 27 -16.82 -14.33 6.54
N PRO A 28 -17.05 -15.24 7.52
CA PRO A 28 -16.10 -15.44 8.62
C PRO A 28 -14.69 -15.84 8.14
N LYS A 29 -14.59 -16.70 7.11
CA LYS A 29 -13.30 -17.12 6.54
C LYS A 29 -12.49 -15.94 6.03
N CYS A 30 -13.09 -15.07 5.23
CA CYS A 30 -12.43 -13.84 4.74
C CYS A 30 -11.97 -12.95 5.90
N THR A 31 -12.81 -12.76 6.91
CA THR A 31 -12.47 -11.93 8.08
C THR A 31 -11.25 -12.49 8.83
N ILE A 32 -11.24 -13.80 9.09
CA ILE A 32 -10.15 -14.48 9.80
C ILE A 32 -8.85 -14.39 9.00
N LEU A 33 -8.91 -14.65 7.69
CA LEU A 33 -7.72 -14.62 6.83
C LEU A 33 -7.16 -13.21 6.66
N GLN A 34 -7.99 -12.18 6.50
CA GLN A 34 -7.52 -10.79 6.45
C GLN A 34 -6.85 -10.38 7.76
N PHE A 35 -7.46 -10.79 8.87
CA PHE A 35 -6.92 -10.50 10.19
C PHE A 35 -5.56 -11.17 10.42
N ASP A 36 -5.45 -12.47 10.15
CA ASP A 36 -4.20 -13.24 10.21
C ASP A 36 -3.10 -12.61 9.34
N ALA A 37 -3.46 -12.19 8.14
CA ALA A 37 -2.50 -11.64 7.20
C ALA A 37 -1.93 -10.28 7.67
N TRP A 38 -2.77 -9.36 8.15
CA TRP A 38 -2.30 -8.08 8.73
C TRP A 38 -1.55 -8.27 10.05
N TRP A 39 -1.97 -9.23 10.87
CA TRP A 39 -1.26 -9.60 12.08
C TRP A 39 0.15 -10.12 11.78
N SER A 40 0.28 -10.93 10.72
CA SER A 40 1.58 -11.46 10.29
C SER A 40 2.53 -10.37 9.79
N LEU A 41 2.01 -9.32 9.14
CA LEU A 41 2.81 -8.17 8.75
C LEU A 41 3.36 -7.41 9.98
N SER A 42 2.59 -7.38 11.07
CA SER A 42 2.96 -6.67 12.30
C SER A 42 3.89 -7.47 13.21
N THR A 43 3.74 -8.80 13.25
CA THR A 43 4.39 -9.67 14.24
C THR A 43 5.30 -10.74 13.65
N GLY A 44 5.18 -11.03 12.36
CA GLY A 44 5.84 -12.18 11.71
C GLY A 44 5.15 -13.52 11.95
N LEU A 45 4.08 -13.58 12.76
CA LEU A 45 3.37 -14.82 13.07
C LEU A 45 2.15 -15.01 12.16
N ARG A 46 1.96 -16.22 11.64
CA ARG A 46 0.84 -16.57 10.76
C ARG A 46 0.27 -17.94 11.14
N TYR A 47 -1.04 -18.02 11.34
CA TYR A 47 -1.72 -19.20 11.90
C TYR A 47 -2.62 -19.93 10.90
N PHE A 48 -3.21 -19.20 9.95
CA PHE A 48 -4.29 -19.73 9.10
C PHE A 48 -3.96 -19.72 7.62
N SER A 49 -3.06 -18.83 7.21
CA SER A 49 -2.62 -18.68 5.82
C SER A 49 -1.14 -19.04 5.67
N SER A 50 -0.71 -19.33 4.45
CA SER A 50 0.72 -19.44 4.11
C SER A 50 1.20 -18.14 3.47
N PRO A 51 2.48 -17.75 3.64
CA PRO A 51 3.10 -16.70 2.84
C PRO A 51 2.84 -16.91 1.36
N ARG A 52 2.35 -15.88 0.67
CA ARG A 52 2.23 -15.90 -0.78
C ARG A 52 3.60 -15.63 -1.38
N PHE A 53 3.99 -16.46 -2.33
CA PHE A 53 5.17 -16.18 -3.13
C PHE A 53 4.84 -15.02 -4.06
N LEU A 54 5.72 -14.01 -4.09
CA LEU A 54 5.67 -13.00 -5.12
C LEU A 54 5.89 -13.70 -6.47
N PRO A 55 4.91 -13.67 -7.40
CA PRO A 55 5.14 -14.18 -8.73
C PRO A 55 6.38 -13.47 -9.29
N GLN A 56 7.31 -14.24 -9.84
CA GLN A 56 8.42 -13.65 -10.57
C GLN A 56 7.80 -12.78 -11.68
N PRO A 57 8.33 -11.56 -11.93
CA PRO A 57 7.89 -10.77 -13.07
C PRO A 57 7.91 -11.65 -14.30
N GLU A 58 6.79 -11.77 -15.00
CA GLU A 58 6.73 -12.54 -16.24
C GLU A 58 7.77 -11.93 -17.18
N ALA A 59 8.73 -12.74 -17.61
CA ALA A 59 9.98 -12.28 -18.20
C ALA A 59 9.84 -11.58 -19.57
N GLU A 60 8.62 -11.30 -20.03
CA GLU A 60 8.36 -10.66 -21.31
C GLU A 60 7.45 -9.44 -21.12
N PRO A 61 8.01 -8.21 -21.18
CA PRO A 61 7.26 -6.95 -21.22
C PRO A 61 6.13 -6.93 -22.26
N GLU A 62 6.25 -7.75 -23.31
CA GLU A 62 5.26 -7.95 -24.36
C GLU A 62 3.94 -8.55 -23.84
N ILE A 63 3.97 -9.40 -22.82
CA ILE A 63 2.76 -10.01 -22.23
C ILE A 63 1.98 -8.98 -21.41
N LEU A 64 2.66 -8.17 -20.60
CA LEU A 64 2.01 -7.08 -19.85
C LEU A 64 1.45 -6.01 -20.79
N SER A 65 2.19 -5.67 -21.85
CA SER A 65 1.75 -4.73 -22.88
C SER A 65 0.51 -5.25 -23.63
N THR A 66 0.43 -6.56 -23.92
CA THR A 66 -0.73 -7.14 -24.60
C THR A 66 -1.94 -7.33 -23.69
N GLN A 67 -1.72 -7.61 -22.40
CA GLN A 67 -2.79 -7.77 -21.40
C GLN A 67 -3.42 -6.43 -21.00
N PHE A 68 -2.60 -5.39 -20.81
CA PHE A 68 -3.05 -4.11 -20.26
C PHE A 68 -3.01 -2.93 -21.27
N GLN A 69 -2.52 -3.16 -22.50
CA GLN A 69 -2.49 -2.26 -23.66
C GLN A 69 -2.55 -0.75 -23.34
N HIS A 70 -3.75 -0.17 -23.43
CA HIS A 70 -3.98 1.26 -23.30
C HIS A 70 -4.12 1.72 -21.84
N GLN A 71 -4.42 0.80 -20.91
CA GLN A 71 -4.66 1.11 -19.51
C GLN A 71 -3.39 1.48 -18.76
N ILE A 72 -2.21 1.02 -19.21
CA ILE A 72 -0.92 1.43 -18.65
C ILE A 72 -0.73 2.95 -18.77
N TYR A 73 -1.25 3.56 -19.84
CA TYR A 73 -1.21 5.01 -20.05
C TYR A 73 -2.22 5.79 -19.20
N GLU A 74 -3.04 5.12 -18.38
CA GLU A 74 -3.90 5.77 -17.38
C GLU A 74 -3.22 5.86 -16.01
N ILE A 75 -2.23 5.01 -15.73
CA ILE A 75 -1.47 5.01 -14.47
C ILE A 75 -0.65 6.32 -14.37
N PRO A 76 -0.39 6.91 -13.19
CA PRO A 76 0.53 8.04 -13.06
C PRO A 76 1.93 7.74 -13.63
N ARG A 77 2.54 8.75 -14.28
CA ARG A 77 3.79 8.60 -15.04
C ARG A 77 4.95 8.01 -14.23
N GLY A 78 5.05 8.37 -12.95
CA GLY A 78 6.11 7.90 -12.05
C GLY A 78 6.05 6.39 -11.78
N PHE A 79 4.86 5.77 -11.90
CA PHE A 79 4.74 4.32 -11.80
C PHE A 79 4.96 3.62 -13.15
N ARG A 80 4.66 4.29 -14.28
CA ARG A 80 4.74 3.67 -15.62
C ARG A 80 6.12 3.15 -15.97
N THR A 81 7.19 3.86 -15.60
CA THR A 81 8.56 3.44 -15.90
C THR A 81 8.83 2.03 -15.38
N PHE A 82 8.47 1.75 -14.13
CA PHE A 82 8.62 0.43 -13.52
C PHE A 82 7.78 -0.66 -14.20
N VAL A 83 6.56 -0.32 -14.63
CA VAL A 83 5.69 -1.23 -15.37
C VAL A 83 6.30 -1.59 -16.72
N MET A 84 6.77 -0.58 -17.46
CA MET A 84 7.35 -0.76 -18.80
C MET A 84 8.70 -1.48 -18.76
N GLU A 85 9.47 -1.31 -17.68
CA GLU A 85 10.72 -2.05 -17.42
C GLU A 85 10.47 -3.49 -16.93
N GLY A 86 9.22 -3.90 -16.72
CA GLY A 86 8.89 -5.23 -16.22
C GLY A 86 9.35 -5.49 -14.78
N LYS A 87 9.52 -4.43 -13.96
CA LYS A 87 10.02 -4.53 -12.59
C LYS A 87 8.98 -5.01 -11.57
N TRP A 88 7.69 -5.02 -11.93
CA TRP A 88 6.60 -5.37 -11.03
C TRP A 88 5.77 -6.54 -11.55
N SER A 89 5.22 -7.32 -10.61
CA SER A 89 4.30 -8.41 -10.94
C SER A 89 3.02 -7.88 -11.60
N SER A 90 2.40 -8.73 -12.43
CA SER A 90 1.12 -8.45 -13.08
C SER A 90 0.03 -8.08 -12.08
N SER A 91 0.01 -8.69 -10.89
CA SER A 91 -0.92 -8.37 -9.81
C SER A 91 -0.78 -6.93 -9.32
N THR A 92 0.44 -6.43 -9.15
CA THR A 92 0.70 -5.03 -8.77
C THR A 92 0.29 -4.07 -9.89
N VAL A 93 0.60 -4.41 -11.14
CA VAL A 93 0.18 -3.60 -12.31
C VAL A 93 -1.35 -3.52 -12.39
N GLU A 94 -2.05 -4.63 -12.18
CA GLU A 94 -3.52 -4.67 -12.18
C GLU A 94 -4.11 -3.76 -11.09
N ILE A 95 -3.54 -3.78 -9.88
CA ILE A 95 -3.95 -2.89 -8.78
C ILE A 95 -3.75 -1.43 -9.16
N LEU A 96 -2.61 -1.07 -9.75
CA LEU A 96 -2.33 0.31 -10.18
C LEU A 96 -3.30 0.78 -11.25
N ILE A 97 -3.64 -0.07 -12.22
CA ILE A 97 -4.62 0.23 -13.27
C ILE A 97 -6.01 0.45 -12.67
N ARG A 98 -6.46 -0.45 -11.80
CA ARG A 98 -7.76 -0.32 -11.13
C ARG A 98 -7.82 0.90 -10.22
N LEU A 99 -6.73 1.22 -9.53
CA LEU A 99 -6.64 2.43 -8.73
C LEU A 99 -6.63 3.68 -9.60
N ALA A 100 -5.92 3.70 -10.72
CA ALA A 100 -5.95 4.80 -11.68
C ALA A 100 -7.36 5.06 -12.21
N TYR A 101 -8.08 3.99 -12.54
CA TYR A 101 -9.48 4.05 -12.96
C TYR A 101 -10.36 4.78 -11.92
N VAL A 102 -10.19 4.43 -10.64
CA VAL A 102 -10.92 5.05 -9.53
C VAL A 102 -10.47 6.47 -9.28
N TYR A 103 -9.17 6.71 -9.28
CA TYR A 103 -8.53 8.00 -9.01
C TYR A 103 -8.95 9.09 -9.99
N GLN A 104 -9.01 8.77 -11.28
CA GLN A 104 -9.39 9.74 -12.32
C GLN A 104 -10.88 10.12 -12.27
N ARG A 105 -11.72 9.33 -11.59
CA ARG A 105 -13.18 9.51 -11.60
C ARG A 105 -13.66 10.12 -10.29
N ARG A 106 -14.16 11.35 -10.37
CA ARG A 106 -14.79 12.04 -9.24
C ARG A 106 -16.02 11.31 -8.67
N LYS A 107 -16.76 10.57 -9.52
CA LYS A 107 -17.91 9.77 -9.13
C LYS A 107 -17.90 8.44 -9.85
N LEU A 108 -17.89 7.36 -9.08
CA LEU A 108 -18.00 6.01 -9.60
C LEU A 108 -19.46 5.68 -9.90
N GLN A 109 -19.72 5.21 -11.11
CA GLN A 109 -21.01 4.62 -11.45
C GLN A 109 -21.03 3.17 -10.99
N ARG A 110 -22.17 2.73 -10.44
CA ARG A 110 -22.39 1.36 -10.03
C ARG A 110 -23.60 0.80 -10.76
N ASP A 111 -23.53 -0.48 -11.12
CA ASP A 111 -24.66 -1.21 -11.66
C ASP A 111 -25.63 -1.63 -10.55
N GLU A 112 -26.72 -2.31 -10.92
CA GLU A 112 -27.75 -2.80 -10.00
C GLU A 112 -27.21 -3.79 -8.95
N SER A 113 -26.09 -4.47 -9.24
CA SER A 113 -25.40 -5.36 -8.31
C SER A 113 -24.45 -4.64 -7.36
N GLY A 114 -24.27 -3.32 -7.53
CA GLY A 114 -23.35 -2.50 -6.76
C GLY A 114 -21.90 -2.55 -7.25
N CYS A 115 -21.63 -3.23 -8.37
CA CYS A 115 -20.31 -3.32 -8.99
C CYS A 115 -19.97 -2.01 -9.71
N ILE A 116 -18.68 -1.62 -9.70
CA ILE A 116 -18.23 -0.40 -10.39
C ILE A 116 -18.27 -0.67 -11.90
N VAL A 117 -19.07 0.12 -12.62
CA VAL A 117 -19.22 0.00 -14.07
C VAL A 117 -17.91 0.37 -14.74
N GLY A 118 -17.42 -0.48 -15.64
CA GLY A 118 -16.20 -0.24 -16.43
C GLY A 118 -14.89 -0.41 -15.67
N LEU A 119 -14.92 -0.90 -14.42
CA LEU A 119 -13.69 -1.23 -13.69
C LEU A 119 -12.90 -2.29 -14.48
N PRO A 120 -11.59 -2.10 -14.70
CA PRO A 120 -10.76 -3.06 -15.42
C PRO A 120 -10.89 -4.46 -14.84
N HIS A 121 -11.03 -5.44 -15.74
CA HIS A 121 -11.19 -6.83 -15.36
C HIS A 121 -9.94 -7.37 -14.67
N THR A 122 -10.19 -8.23 -13.69
CA THR A 122 -9.16 -8.97 -12.98
C THR A 122 -9.18 -10.42 -13.42
N ALA A 123 -8.01 -11.04 -13.45
CA ALA A 123 -7.91 -12.49 -13.64
C ALA A 123 -8.60 -13.26 -12.50
N GLN A 124 -8.73 -12.65 -11.31
CA GLN A 124 -9.31 -13.26 -10.13
C GLN A 124 -10.33 -12.32 -9.46
N PRO A 125 -11.65 -12.52 -9.67
CA PRO A 125 -12.69 -11.58 -9.22
C PRO A 125 -12.88 -11.53 -7.70
N VAL A 126 -12.38 -12.53 -6.97
CA VAL A 126 -12.54 -12.63 -5.52
C VAL A 126 -11.19 -12.90 -4.87
N TRP A 127 -10.69 -11.91 -4.14
CA TRP A 127 -9.57 -12.05 -3.22
C TRP A 127 -10.08 -12.08 -1.80
N ARG A 128 -9.63 -13.06 -1.03
CA ARG A 128 -9.97 -13.20 0.39
C ARG A 128 -9.08 -12.33 1.26
N THR A 129 -7.85 -12.05 0.82
CA THR A 129 -6.90 -11.17 1.52
C THR A 129 -6.22 -10.18 0.59
N PHE A 130 -5.60 -9.15 1.16
CA PHE A 130 -4.80 -8.18 0.39
C PHE A 130 -3.53 -8.83 -0.18
N GLN A 131 -2.97 -9.82 0.51
CA GLN A 131 -1.81 -10.61 0.09
C GLN A 131 -2.14 -11.51 -1.10
N GLU A 132 -3.40 -11.94 -1.24
CA GLU A 132 -3.87 -12.62 -2.46
C GLU A 132 -3.95 -11.67 -3.65
N ALA A 133 -4.39 -10.43 -3.43
CA ALA A 133 -4.42 -9.41 -4.47
C ALA A 133 -3.02 -8.86 -4.80
N CYS A 134 -2.15 -8.73 -3.80
CA CYS A 134 -0.80 -8.19 -3.90
C CYS A 134 0.19 -9.02 -3.07
N PRO A 135 0.76 -10.08 -3.66
CA PRO A 135 1.75 -10.93 -2.98
C PRO A 135 3.00 -10.19 -2.48
N ALA A 136 3.29 -9.00 -3.01
CA ALA A 136 4.41 -8.17 -2.57
C ALA A 136 4.34 -7.78 -1.08
N LEU A 137 3.14 -7.77 -0.49
CA LEU A 137 2.97 -7.57 0.96
C LEU A 137 3.67 -8.65 1.81
N ASP A 138 3.82 -9.86 1.27
CA ASP A 138 4.48 -10.99 1.93
C ASP A 138 5.97 -11.11 1.58
N ALA A 139 6.46 -10.34 0.60
CA ALA A 139 7.85 -10.40 0.19
C ALA A 139 8.79 -10.07 1.38
N PRO A 140 9.95 -10.74 1.51
CA PRO A 140 10.92 -10.40 2.55
C PRO A 140 11.56 -9.04 2.29
N GLY A 141 12.11 -8.44 3.35
CA GLY A 141 12.87 -7.19 3.24
C GLY A 141 12.01 -5.96 2.85
N ALA A 142 12.64 -5.07 2.07
CA ALA A 142 12.16 -3.74 1.73
C ALA A 142 12.22 -3.44 0.22
N GLY A 143 11.88 -4.43 -0.62
CA GLY A 143 11.82 -4.24 -2.07
C GLY A 143 10.79 -3.19 -2.49
N ASN A 144 11.04 -2.51 -3.62
CA ASN A 144 10.20 -1.41 -4.13
C ASN A 144 8.72 -1.79 -4.25
N GLU A 145 8.42 -3.00 -4.74
CA GLU A 145 7.04 -3.46 -4.90
C GLU A 145 6.31 -3.63 -3.57
N LYS A 146 7.01 -4.06 -2.51
CA LYS A 146 6.46 -4.16 -1.16
C LYS A 146 6.22 -2.77 -0.57
N LEU A 147 7.18 -1.85 -0.73
CA LEU A 147 7.04 -0.47 -0.27
C LEU A 147 5.84 0.21 -0.94
N LEU A 148 5.68 0.00 -2.25
CA LEU A 148 4.53 0.44 -3.01
C LEU A 148 3.23 -0.15 -2.46
N ALA A 149 3.15 -1.48 -2.33
CA ALA A 149 1.94 -2.17 -1.85
C ALA A 149 1.49 -1.66 -0.47
N LEU A 150 2.43 -1.52 0.47
CA LEU A 150 2.14 -0.97 1.80
C LEU A 150 1.66 0.48 1.72
N SER A 151 2.28 1.28 0.85
CA SER A 151 1.94 2.70 0.70
C SER A 151 0.58 2.89 0.03
N LEU A 152 0.20 2.03 -0.91
CA LEU A 152 -1.12 2.05 -1.54
C LEU A 152 -2.24 1.80 -0.52
N VAL A 153 -2.04 0.90 0.45
CA VAL A 153 -2.99 0.68 1.55
C VAL A 153 -3.21 1.97 2.35
N LEU A 154 -2.12 2.68 2.69
CA LEU A 154 -2.19 3.95 3.43
C LEU A 154 -2.81 5.06 2.58
N TYR A 155 -2.35 5.20 1.34
CA TYR A 155 -2.84 6.18 0.38
C TYR A 155 -4.37 6.04 0.20
N CYS A 156 -4.85 4.81 -0.01
CA CYS A 156 -6.28 4.56 -0.16
C CYS A 156 -7.07 4.95 1.09
N GLY A 157 -6.51 4.70 2.28
CA GLY A 157 -7.15 5.03 3.54
C GLY A 157 -7.18 6.52 3.87
N ILE A 158 -6.21 7.29 3.40
CA ILE A 158 -6.18 8.76 3.55
C ILE A 158 -7.01 9.41 2.44
N GLY A 159 -6.76 9.02 1.20
CA GLY A 159 -7.19 9.74 0.00
C GLY A 159 -8.65 9.51 -0.40
N PHE A 160 -9.26 8.39 -0.01
CA PHE A 160 -10.64 8.06 -0.41
C PHE A 160 -11.61 7.83 0.75
N ASP A 161 -11.15 7.88 2.01
CA ASP A 161 -11.95 7.59 3.22
C ASP A 161 -12.67 6.23 3.22
N SER A 162 -12.40 5.36 2.23
CA SER A 162 -13.03 4.06 2.07
C SER A 162 -12.64 3.05 3.14
N ALA A 163 -11.44 3.19 3.70
CA ALA A 163 -10.89 2.32 4.75
C ALA A 163 -9.92 3.11 5.63
N PRO A 164 -10.32 3.56 6.83
CA PRO A 164 -9.50 4.45 7.66
C PRO A 164 -8.09 3.90 7.91
N VAL A 165 -7.11 4.79 8.07
CA VAL A 165 -5.73 4.45 8.47
C VAL A 165 -5.70 3.72 9.83
N SER A 166 -6.75 3.88 10.65
CA SER A 166 -6.95 3.15 11.90
C SER A 166 -7.46 1.71 11.74
N SER A 167 -7.75 1.25 10.51
CA SER A 167 -8.06 -0.15 10.24
C SER A 167 -6.85 -1.05 10.50
N ASN A 168 -7.07 -2.36 10.69
CA ASN A 168 -5.97 -3.32 10.90
C ASN A 168 -4.93 -3.26 9.78
N GLY A 169 -5.37 -3.12 8.53
CA GLY A 169 -4.47 -2.94 7.38
C GLY A 169 -3.70 -1.63 7.43
N GLY A 170 -4.38 -0.51 7.69
CA GLY A 170 -3.72 0.79 7.83
C GLY A 170 -2.69 0.82 8.95
N LEU A 171 -3.01 0.27 10.13
CA LEU A 171 -2.10 0.19 11.27
C LEU A 171 -0.88 -0.71 10.98
N ALA A 172 -1.12 -1.89 10.40
CA ALA A 172 -0.05 -2.83 10.07
C ALA A 172 0.89 -2.25 8.99
N SER A 173 0.33 -1.68 7.91
CA SER A 173 1.11 -1.05 6.84
C SER A 173 1.90 0.16 7.34
N ARG A 174 1.28 1.02 8.16
CA ARG A 174 1.95 2.18 8.76
C ARG A 174 3.11 1.76 9.67
N GLY A 175 2.89 0.75 10.52
CA GLY A 175 3.92 0.21 11.40
C GLY A 175 5.09 -0.40 10.62
N ALA A 176 4.79 -1.22 9.60
CA ALA A 176 5.80 -1.84 8.75
C ALA A 176 6.64 -0.80 7.99
N LEU A 177 6.00 0.17 7.34
CA LEU A 177 6.71 1.23 6.62
C LEU A 177 7.55 2.10 7.56
N THR A 178 6.99 2.51 8.71
CA THR A 178 7.74 3.30 9.70
C THR A 178 9.01 2.57 10.14
N LYS A 179 8.91 1.26 10.40
CA LYS A 179 10.07 0.42 10.76
C LYS A 179 11.10 0.37 9.63
N ILE A 180 10.66 0.10 8.40
CA ILE A 180 11.54 0.00 7.23
C ILE A 180 12.26 1.33 6.97
N LEU A 181 11.52 2.43 6.89
CA LEU A 181 12.06 3.77 6.63
C LEU A 181 12.99 4.26 7.75
N THR A 182 12.83 3.75 8.97
CA THR A 182 13.66 4.10 10.12
C THR A 182 14.96 3.30 10.19
N LEU A 183 14.92 2.01 9.84
CA LEU A 183 15.98 1.04 10.13
C LEU A 183 16.74 0.53 8.91
N CYS A 184 16.15 0.57 7.72
CA CYS A 184 16.77 0.05 6.51
C CYS A 184 17.47 1.17 5.75
N GLU A 185 18.74 0.98 5.42
CA GLU A 185 19.36 1.71 4.32
C GLU A 185 18.69 1.22 3.04
N LEU A 186 17.83 2.06 2.46
CA LEU A 186 17.18 1.75 1.21
C LEU A 186 18.14 2.15 0.08
N PRO A 187 18.74 1.20 -0.66
CA PRO A 187 19.46 1.55 -1.86
C PRO A 187 18.50 2.19 -2.85
N SER A 188 18.98 3.15 -3.61
CA SER A 188 18.23 3.75 -4.72
C SER A 188 19.20 3.84 -5.88
N GLU A 189 18.91 3.10 -6.95
CA GLU A 189 19.86 2.92 -8.05
C GLU A 189 19.55 3.85 -9.22
N SER A 190 18.31 4.35 -9.31
CA SER A 190 17.87 5.28 -10.35
C SER A 190 17.10 6.49 -9.83
N SER A 191 17.01 7.55 -10.64
CA SER A 191 16.20 8.75 -10.33
C SER A 191 14.72 8.43 -10.12
N ASP A 192 14.18 7.46 -10.86
CA ASP A 192 12.79 7.03 -10.72
C ASP A 192 12.55 6.32 -9.38
N GLU A 193 13.51 5.51 -8.92
CA GLU A 193 13.46 4.84 -7.62
C GLU A 193 13.53 5.84 -6.46
N VAL A 194 14.37 6.88 -6.60
CA VAL A 194 14.44 7.99 -5.63
C VAL A 194 13.08 8.69 -5.55
N SER A 195 12.45 8.96 -6.69
CA SER A 195 11.14 9.63 -6.77
C SER A 195 10.01 8.78 -6.17
N LEU A 196 9.98 7.47 -6.48
CA LEU A 196 9.05 6.51 -5.89
C LEU A 196 9.23 6.46 -4.37
N LEU A 197 10.47 6.37 -3.91
CA LEU A 197 10.78 6.32 -2.48
C LEU A 197 10.33 7.60 -1.79
N PHE A 198 10.57 8.77 -2.39
CA PHE A 198 10.06 10.04 -1.85
C PHE A 198 8.55 10.01 -1.66
N TRP A 199 7.80 9.52 -2.66
CA TRP A 199 6.35 9.35 -2.55
C TRP A 199 5.94 8.40 -1.42
N VAL A 200 6.62 7.25 -1.27
CA VAL A 200 6.41 6.29 -0.17
C VAL A 200 6.61 6.95 1.20
N TRP A 201 7.68 7.74 1.36
CA TRP A 201 7.93 8.48 2.60
C TRP A 201 6.79 9.46 2.90
N MET A 202 6.40 10.27 1.92
CA MET A 202 5.37 11.30 2.11
C MET A 202 4.01 10.68 2.46
N VAL A 203 3.59 9.61 1.78
CA VAL A 203 2.37 8.88 2.14
C VAL A 203 2.44 8.31 3.57
N THR A 204 3.60 7.76 3.95
CA THR A 204 3.79 7.21 5.31
C THR A 204 3.73 8.30 6.38
N ILE A 205 4.32 9.48 6.12
CA ILE A 205 4.26 10.64 7.02
C ILE A 205 2.81 11.11 7.16
N CYS A 206 2.09 11.30 6.05
CA CYS A 206 0.70 11.74 6.11
C CYS A 206 -0.21 10.69 6.82
N ALA A 207 0.15 9.41 6.85
CA ALA A 207 -0.55 8.37 7.63
C ALA A 207 -0.40 8.51 9.16
N TRP A 208 0.52 9.36 9.62
CA TRP A 208 0.69 9.73 11.03
C TRP A 208 0.00 11.04 11.41
N HIS A 209 -0.89 11.59 10.56
CA HIS A 209 -1.68 12.76 10.93
C HIS A 209 -2.48 12.53 12.22
N ASN A 210 -2.63 13.58 13.01
CA ASN A 210 -3.48 13.58 14.18
C ASN A 210 -4.97 13.70 13.79
N ALA A 211 -5.87 13.41 14.72
CA ALA A 211 -7.32 13.48 14.47
C ALA A 211 -7.82 14.88 14.10
N SER A 212 -7.06 15.95 14.42
CA SER A 212 -7.40 17.33 14.07
C SER A 212 -6.87 17.76 12.70
N GLY A 213 -6.08 16.92 12.01
CA GLY A 213 -5.45 17.25 10.73
C GLY A 213 -4.34 18.32 10.81
N ASN A 214 -4.08 18.89 11.99
CA ASN A 214 -3.19 20.04 12.16
C ASN A 214 -1.73 19.67 12.45
N GLY A 215 -1.38 18.39 12.37
CA GLY A 215 0.00 17.93 12.46
C GLY A 215 0.15 16.42 12.54
N PHE A 216 1.38 15.99 12.74
CA PHE A 216 1.73 14.57 12.83
C PHE A 216 1.95 14.15 14.28
N LEU A 217 1.64 12.88 14.54
CA LEU A 217 2.08 12.19 15.74
C LEU A 217 3.63 12.05 15.72
N PRO A 218 4.28 11.85 16.87
CA PRO A 218 5.74 11.84 16.98
C PRO A 218 6.47 10.97 15.92
N PRO A 219 6.02 9.74 15.60
CA PRO A 219 6.67 8.96 14.56
C PRO A 219 6.65 9.61 13.17
N GLY A 220 5.58 10.36 12.83
CA GLY A 220 5.50 11.10 11.58
C GLY A 220 6.44 12.30 11.54
N VAL A 221 6.64 12.96 12.69
CA VAL A 221 7.62 14.04 12.84
C VAL A 221 9.05 13.53 12.65
N ASP A 222 9.39 12.41 13.31
CA ASP A 222 10.70 11.78 13.19
C ASP A 222 11.00 11.36 11.74
N LEU A 223 10.00 10.80 11.05
CA LEU A 223 10.12 10.47 9.64
C LEU A 223 10.30 11.72 8.77
N LEU A 224 9.60 12.82 9.03
CA LEU A 224 9.77 14.06 8.28
C LEU A 224 11.20 14.62 8.43
N LEU A 225 11.78 14.57 9.64
CA LEU A 225 13.16 14.97 9.86
C LEU A 225 14.15 14.11 9.08
N LYS A 226 13.97 12.79 9.10
CA LYS A 226 14.81 11.86 8.33
C LYS A 226 14.64 12.05 6.82
N LEU A 227 13.44 12.32 6.34
CA LEU A 227 13.19 12.64 4.95
C LEU A 227 14.00 13.87 4.51
N ARG A 228 13.98 14.96 5.30
CA ARG A 228 14.76 16.17 4.98
C ARG A 228 16.27 15.91 4.93
N GLN A 229 16.78 15.05 5.81
CA GLN A 229 18.19 14.65 5.80
C GLN A 229 18.54 13.79 4.58
N ARG A 230 17.61 12.96 4.12
CA ARG A 230 17.83 12.04 2.99
C ARG A 230 17.66 12.73 1.63
N PHE A 231 16.67 13.60 1.49
CA PHE A 231 16.29 14.25 0.23
C PHE A 231 16.66 15.73 0.27
N VAL A 232 17.93 16.03 0.53
CA VAL A 232 18.44 17.40 0.67
C VAL A 232 18.22 18.27 -0.56
N ASN A 233 18.09 17.65 -1.74
CA ASN A 233 17.84 18.34 -3.00
C ASN A 233 16.37 18.80 -3.16
N VAL A 234 15.46 18.37 -2.27
CA VAL A 234 14.06 18.75 -2.27
C VAL A 234 13.86 19.79 -1.16
N GLU A 235 14.26 21.02 -1.44
CA GLU A 235 14.36 22.10 -0.44
C GLU A 235 13.00 22.68 -0.05
N ASP A 236 12.07 22.76 -0.99
CA ASP A 236 10.78 23.41 -0.82
C ASP A 236 9.60 22.53 -1.26
N TRP A 237 8.39 23.02 -0.98
CA TRP A 237 7.17 22.32 -1.30
C TRP A 237 6.93 22.21 -2.81
N ASP A 238 7.40 23.15 -3.62
CA ASP A 238 7.17 23.12 -5.06
C ASP A 238 8.00 22.00 -5.70
N ALA A 239 9.26 21.83 -5.30
CA ALA A 239 10.10 20.69 -5.67
C ALA A 239 9.50 19.35 -5.19
N ALA A 240 9.00 19.30 -3.95
CA ALA A 240 8.33 18.11 -3.43
C ALA A 240 7.07 17.78 -4.24
N LYS A 241 6.27 18.78 -4.57
CA LYS A 241 5.03 18.66 -5.31
C LYS A 241 5.28 18.15 -6.73
N GLU A 242 6.31 18.63 -7.41
CA GLU A 242 6.67 18.16 -8.76
C GLU A 242 6.93 16.64 -8.79
N ILE A 243 7.62 16.12 -7.77
CA ILE A 243 7.86 14.68 -7.61
C ILE A 243 6.53 13.96 -7.33
N LEU A 244 5.75 14.46 -6.37
CA LEU A 244 4.53 13.79 -5.90
C LEU A 244 3.43 13.72 -6.96
N GLU A 245 3.29 14.75 -7.80
CA GLU A 245 2.32 14.80 -8.90
C GLU A 245 2.64 13.81 -10.03
N ALA A 246 3.85 13.25 -10.08
CA ALA A 246 4.15 12.13 -10.96
C ALA A 246 3.46 10.83 -10.53
N PHE A 247 2.97 10.74 -9.28
CA PHE A 247 2.37 9.57 -8.66
C PHE A 247 0.91 9.81 -8.24
N PHE A 248 0.33 8.89 -7.48
CA PHE A 248 -0.99 9.09 -6.89
C PHE A 248 -0.91 10.11 -5.74
N TRP A 249 -1.33 11.34 -5.99
CA TRP A 249 -1.26 12.41 -5.00
C TRP A 249 -2.42 13.39 -5.16
N ASN A 250 -3.24 13.57 -4.12
CA ASN A 250 -4.42 14.41 -4.17
C ASN A 250 -4.34 15.61 -3.21
N ASP A 251 -5.32 16.49 -3.32
CA ASP A 251 -5.39 17.73 -2.53
C ASP A 251 -5.38 17.45 -1.03
N LYS A 252 -6.07 16.40 -0.58
CA LYS A 252 -6.12 16.02 0.84
C LYS A 252 -4.74 15.70 1.42
N LEU A 253 -3.91 14.96 0.67
CA LEU A 253 -2.52 14.71 1.07
C LEU A 253 -1.67 15.99 1.04
N SER A 254 -1.92 16.86 0.07
CA SER A 254 -1.25 18.16 -0.03
C SER A 254 -1.55 19.05 1.18
N GLU A 255 -2.82 19.14 1.59
CA GLU A 255 -3.26 19.92 2.75
C GLU A 255 -2.61 19.44 4.05
N LEU A 256 -2.51 18.13 4.25
CA LEU A 256 -1.89 17.54 5.45
C LEU A 256 -0.40 17.87 5.56
N CYS A 257 0.29 17.93 4.42
CA CYS A 257 1.74 17.86 4.39
C CYS A 257 2.41 19.19 4.00
N LYS A 258 1.75 20.08 3.24
CA LYS A 258 2.30 21.38 2.80
C LYS A 258 2.80 22.26 3.95
N ALA A 259 1.91 22.59 4.89
CA ALA A 259 2.24 23.51 5.99
C ALA A 259 3.38 23.00 6.90
N LYS A 260 3.57 21.68 6.96
CA LYS A 260 4.65 21.06 7.76
C LYS A 260 5.94 20.94 6.98
N PHE A 261 5.85 20.74 5.66
CA PHE A 261 7.01 20.73 4.78
C PHE A 261 7.64 22.13 4.68
N GLU A 262 6.83 23.19 4.59
CA GLU A 262 7.27 24.59 4.57
C GLU A 262 7.65 25.12 5.96
N GLY A 263 7.14 24.49 7.02
CA GLY A 263 7.40 24.88 8.40
C GLY A 263 8.85 24.67 8.82
N THR A 264 9.58 25.77 9.05
CA THR A 264 10.84 25.83 9.81
C THR A 264 10.56 25.83 11.32
N CYS A 265 9.86 24.82 11.85
CA CYS A 265 9.66 24.69 13.30
C CYS A 265 9.50 23.22 13.69
N LEU A 266 10.62 22.52 13.77
CA LEU A 266 10.78 21.38 14.67
C LEU A 266 11.86 21.79 15.68
N GLY A 267 11.45 22.69 16.58
CA GLY A 267 12.15 22.98 17.83
C GLY A 267 11.42 22.27 18.96
#